data_AF-A0A2V1BN09-F1
#
_entry.id   AF-A0A2V1BN09-F1
#
_cell.length_a   1.000
_cell.length_b   1.000
_cell.length_c   1.000
_cell.angle_alpha   90.00
_cell.angle_beta   90.00
_cell.angle_gamma   90.00
#
_symmetry.space_group_name_H-M   'P 1'
#
loop_
_entity.id
_entity.type
_entity.pdbx_description
1 polymer ?
#
loop_
_entity_poly.entity_id
_entity_poly.type
_entity_poly.pdbx_seq_one_letter_code
_entity_poly.pdbx_strand_id
1 'polypeptide(L)'
;MSASTVKIPTPFSFPEQAREVAAAEALFQSKFFGFDDTTVPRCASVEPENVLNFWEYEALPMLNMLDVERVKETGVKVAILRGERSGEAWYAQTTVGQARILGREVVTMLVHHQMFEVEVEAFVPRFLDVINS
;
A
#
# COMPACT_ATOMS: atom_id res chain seq x y z
N MET A 1 -42.39 19.24 15.27
CA MET A 1 -40.93 19.07 15.17
C MET A 1 -40.66 18.41 13.83
N SER A 2 -40.17 19.17 12.84
CA SER A 2 -39.90 18.64 11.50
C SER A 2 -38.50 18.02 11.50
N ALA A 3 -38.40 16.73 11.19
CA ALA A 3 -37.13 16.06 11.02
C ALA A 3 -36.40 16.68 9.82
N SER A 4 -35.30 17.38 10.08
CA SER A 4 -34.39 17.84 9.04
C SER A 4 -33.69 16.60 8.49
N THR A 5 -34.03 16.22 7.26
CA THR A 5 -33.33 15.16 6.54
C THR A 5 -31.93 15.68 6.22
N VAL A 6 -30.92 15.18 6.94
CA VAL A 6 -29.52 15.40 6.57
C VAL A 6 -29.33 14.75 5.20
N LYS A 7 -29.17 15.58 4.17
CA LYS A 7 -28.74 15.10 2.85
C LYS A 7 -27.29 14.67 2.99
N ILE A 8 -27.07 13.36 3.07
CA ILE A 8 -25.75 12.79 2.85
C ILE A 8 -25.41 13.09 1.39
N PRO A 9 -24.30 13.80 1.09
CA PRO A 9 -23.89 14.03 -0.30
C PRO A 9 -23.78 12.68 -1.02
N THR A 10 -24.41 12.56 -2.19
CA THR A 10 -24.21 11.42 -3.08
C THR A 10 -22.72 11.30 -3.41
N PRO A 11 -22.15 10.09 -3.44
CA PRO A 11 -20.77 9.91 -3.88
C PRO A 11 -20.67 10.40 -5.33
N PHE A 12 -19.77 11.36 -5.54
CA PHE A 12 -19.14 11.83 -6.78
C PHE A 12 -19.95 11.63 -8.07
N SER A 13 -20.53 12.72 -8.56
CA SER A 13 -21.22 12.73 -9.86
C SER A 13 -20.82 13.95 -10.69
N PHE A 14 -19.54 14.03 -11.10
CA PHE A 14 -19.11 14.92 -12.19
C PHE A 14 -17.95 14.33 -13.03
N PRO A 15 -18.00 14.40 -14.37
CA PRO A 15 -16.93 13.93 -15.27
C PRO A 15 -15.55 14.59 -15.04
N GLU A 16 -15.55 15.79 -14.46
CA GLU A 16 -14.33 16.56 -14.18
C GLU A 16 -13.48 15.91 -13.06
N GLN A 17 -14.14 15.30 -12.07
CA GLN A 17 -13.49 14.58 -10.96
C GLN A 17 -12.85 13.27 -11.46
N ALA A 18 -13.46 12.58 -12.43
CA ALA A 18 -12.88 11.38 -13.02
C ALA A 18 -11.56 11.67 -13.76
N ARG A 19 -11.45 12.84 -14.40
CA ARG A 19 -10.20 13.28 -15.06
C ARG A 19 -9.10 13.59 -14.04
N GLU A 20 -9.46 14.24 -12.93
CA GLU A 20 -8.53 14.54 -11.85
C GLU A 20 -8.04 13.27 -11.16
N VAL A 21 -8.94 12.32 -10.90
CA VAL A 21 -8.59 10.98 -10.38
C VAL A 21 -7.67 10.24 -11.34
N ALA A 22 -7.94 10.26 -12.65
CA ALA A 22 -7.05 9.63 -13.63
C ALA A 22 -5.64 10.25 -13.65
N ALA A 23 -5.53 11.58 -13.50
CA ALA A 23 -4.25 12.26 -13.40
C ALA A 23 -3.51 11.93 -12.09
N ALA A 24 -4.24 11.86 -10.97
CA ALA A 24 -3.70 11.43 -9.68
C ALA A 24 -3.20 9.99 -9.73
N GLU A 25 -3.99 9.09 -10.34
CA GLU A 25 -3.63 7.68 -10.55
C GLU A 25 -2.37 7.54 -11.40
N ALA A 26 -2.30 8.24 -12.54
CA ALA A 26 -1.11 8.19 -13.39
C ALA A 26 0.15 8.67 -12.65
N LEU A 27 0.04 9.75 -11.86
CA LEU A 27 1.15 10.21 -11.03
C LEU A 27 1.50 9.21 -9.94
N PHE A 28 0.51 8.64 -9.26
CA PHE A 28 0.68 7.65 -8.21
C PHE A 28 1.40 6.41 -8.74
N GLN A 29 0.90 5.82 -9.82
CA GLN A 29 1.49 4.67 -10.51
C GLN A 29 2.92 4.93 -10.97
N SER A 30 3.25 6.15 -11.43
CA SER A 30 4.62 6.51 -11.81
C SER A 30 5.65 6.38 -10.68
N LYS A 31 5.21 6.26 -9.42
CA LYS A 31 6.08 6.09 -8.25
C LYS A 31 6.26 4.62 -7.85
N PHE A 32 5.56 3.68 -8.49
CA PHE A 32 5.68 2.24 -8.25
C PHE A 32 6.78 1.62 -9.11
N PHE A 33 8.03 2.01 -8.85
CA PHE A 33 9.19 1.43 -9.55
C PHE A 33 9.25 -0.09 -9.35
N GLY A 34 9.45 -0.82 -10.46
CA GLY A 34 9.54 -2.28 -10.46
C GLY A 34 8.18 -3.01 -10.49
N PHE A 35 7.06 -2.30 -10.48
CA PHE A 35 5.73 -2.92 -10.59
C PHE A 35 5.47 -3.51 -11.98
N ASP A 36 5.94 -2.82 -13.03
CA ASP A 36 5.85 -3.28 -14.43
C ASP A 36 7.03 -4.18 -14.84
N ASP A 37 7.74 -4.80 -13.90
CA ASP A 37 8.84 -5.71 -14.20
C ASP A 37 8.33 -6.90 -15.03
N THR A 38 8.63 -6.91 -16.32
CA THR A 38 8.19 -7.97 -17.25
C THR A 38 8.86 -9.33 -16.99
N THR A 39 9.87 -9.38 -16.12
CA THR A 39 10.53 -10.65 -15.75
C THR A 39 9.71 -11.49 -14.77
N VAL A 40 8.60 -10.95 -14.25
CA VAL A 40 7.73 -11.60 -13.26
C VAL A 40 6.29 -11.71 -13.78
N PRO A 41 5.50 -12.69 -13.29
CA PRO A 41 4.10 -12.79 -13.68
C PRO A 41 3.32 -11.55 -13.22
N ARG A 42 2.35 -11.12 -14.03
CA ARG A 42 1.49 -9.98 -13.68
C ARG A 42 0.48 -10.37 -12.60
N CYS A 43 0.29 -9.48 -11.63
CA CYS A 43 -0.83 -9.54 -10.69
C CYS A 43 -2.18 -9.50 -11.42
N ALA A 44 -3.24 -9.85 -10.71
CA ALA A 44 -4.59 -9.76 -11.25
C ALA A 44 -4.90 -8.30 -11.61
N SER A 45 -5.64 -8.10 -12.71
CA SER A 45 -6.15 -6.76 -13.02
C SER A 45 -7.13 -6.35 -11.93
N VAL A 46 -7.00 -5.12 -11.45
CA VAL A 46 -8.00 -4.53 -10.55
C VAL A 46 -9.27 -4.22 -11.32
N GLU A 47 -10.43 -4.39 -10.67
CA GLU A 47 -11.70 -3.94 -11.22
C GLU A 47 -11.72 -2.40 -11.30
N PRO A 48 -12.28 -1.79 -12.36
CA PRO A 48 -12.23 -0.34 -12.55
C PRO A 48 -12.81 0.48 -11.38
N GLU A 49 -13.88 -0.03 -10.76
CA GLU A 49 -14.49 0.56 -9.56
C GLU A 49 -13.55 0.62 -8.35
N ASN A 50 -12.57 -0.27 -8.27
CA ASN A 50 -11.63 -0.31 -7.15
C ASN A 50 -10.70 0.91 -7.15
N VAL A 51 -10.34 1.42 -8.34
CA VAL A 51 -9.52 2.64 -8.45
C VAL A 51 -10.28 3.85 -7.90
N LEU A 52 -11.56 3.98 -8.24
CA LEU A 52 -12.40 5.06 -7.72
C LEU A 52 -12.55 4.95 -6.20
N ASN A 53 -12.87 3.75 -5.70
CA ASN A 53 -12.99 3.49 -4.27
C ASN A 53 -11.69 3.77 -3.52
N PHE A 54 -10.53 3.42 -4.09
CA PHE A 54 -9.23 3.71 -3.49
C PHE A 54 -9.03 5.21 -3.27
N TRP A 55 -9.25 6.03 -4.30
CA TRP A 55 -9.08 7.48 -4.19
C TRP A 55 -10.13 8.14 -3.29
N GLU A 56 -11.36 7.62 -3.29
CA GLU A 56 -12.45 8.15 -2.48
C GLU A 56 -12.30 7.81 -0.99
N TYR A 57 -11.87 6.59 -0.67
CA TYR A 57 -11.98 6.05 0.68
C TYR A 57 -10.67 5.60 1.30
N GLU A 58 -9.65 5.22 0.52
CA GLU A 58 -8.47 4.52 1.05
C GLU A 58 -7.18 5.35 1.03
N ALA A 59 -7.00 6.19 0.00
CA ALA A 59 -5.75 6.92 -0.23
C ALA A 59 -5.36 7.82 0.96
N LEU A 60 -6.31 8.61 1.48
CA LEU A 60 -6.04 9.51 2.61
C LEU A 60 -5.81 8.78 3.94
N PRO A 61 -6.63 7.80 4.34
CA PRO A 61 -6.33 6.98 5.51
C PRO A 61 -4.97 6.30 5.40
N MET A 62 -4.67 5.66 4.26
CA MET A 62 -3.41 4.96 4.03
C MET A 62 -2.19 5.85 4.26
N LEU A 63 -2.23 7.11 3.83
CA LEU A 63 -1.14 8.08 4.01
C LEU A 63 -0.97 8.55 5.47
N ASN A 64 -1.97 8.36 6.32
CA ASN A 64 -2.01 8.89 7.68
C ASN A 64 -1.93 7.80 8.79
N MET A 65 -1.83 6.52 8.43
CA MET A 65 -2.32 5.45 9.32
C MET A 65 -1.33 4.74 10.25
N LEU A 66 -0.12 5.25 10.48
CA LEU A 66 0.75 4.58 11.47
C LEU A 66 1.50 5.57 12.36
N ASP A 67 1.07 5.64 13.62
CA ASP A 67 1.89 6.16 14.70
C ASP A 67 2.91 5.08 15.10
N VAL A 68 4.03 5.08 14.37
CA VAL A 68 5.11 4.11 14.53
C VAL A 68 5.77 4.21 15.90
N GLU A 69 5.77 5.41 16.51
CA GLU A 69 6.29 5.60 17.87
C GLU A 69 5.39 4.91 18.88
N ARG A 70 4.07 5.06 18.76
CA ARG A 70 3.13 4.34 19.65
C ARG A 70 3.23 2.82 19.51
N VAL A 71 3.49 2.29 18.31
CA VAL A 71 3.70 0.85 18.11
C VAL A 71 4.88 0.34 18.96
N LYS A 72 5.96 1.12 19.04
CA LYS A 72 7.15 0.80 19.85
C LYS A 72 6.82 0.62 21.33
N GLU A 73 5.86 1.37 21.86
CA GLU A 73 5.43 1.33 23.26
C GLU A 73 4.60 0.08 23.61
N THR A 74 4.00 -0.59 22.61
CA THR A 74 3.10 -1.73 22.85
C THR A 74 3.81 -3.01 23.29
N GLY A 75 5.13 -3.11 23.09
CA GLY A 75 5.89 -4.34 23.32
C GLY A 75 5.63 -5.45 22.29
N VAL A 76 4.81 -5.19 21.26
CA VAL A 76 4.57 -6.14 20.17
C VAL A 76 5.85 -6.33 19.34
N LYS A 77 6.15 -7.58 18.99
CA LYS A 77 7.23 -7.87 18.06
C LYS A 77 6.77 -7.52 16.64
N VAL A 78 7.46 -6.59 16.02
CA VAL A 78 7.19 -6.13 14.64
C VAL A 78 8.38 -6.45 13.76
N ALA A 79 8.10 -7.04 12.61
CA ALA A 79 9.06 -7.19 11.52
C ALA A 79 8.70 -6.20 10.40
N ILE A 80 9.70 -5.58 9.81
CA ILE A 80 9.54 -4.68 8.66
C ILE A 80 10.05 -5.39 7.43
N LEU A 81 9.19 -5.56 6.43
CA LEU A 81 9.47 -6.27 5.19
C LEU A 81 9.60 -5.26 4.04
N ARG A 82 10.54 -5.49 3.13
CA ARG A 82 10.59 -4.79 1.84
C ARG A 82 10.87 -5.76 0.70
N GLY A 83 10.30 -5.46 -0.47
CA GLY A 83 10.63 -6.16 -1.70
C GLY A 83 11.88 -5.58 -2.37
N GLU A 84 12.85 -6.43 -2.71
CA GLU A 84 14.07 -6.06 -3.45
C GLU A 84 13.73 -5.44 -4.82
N ARG A 85 12.77 -6.02 -5.54
CA ARG A 85 12.35 -5.56 -6.87
C ARG A 85 11.61 -4.23 -6.83
N SER A 86 11.11 -3.82 -5.66
CA SER A 86 10.53 -2.48 -5.49
C SER A 86 11.59 -1.38 -5.52
N GLY A 87 12.89 -1.73 -5.47
CA GLY A 87 14.00 -0.79 -5.59
C GLY A 87 13.82 0.45 -4.71
N GLU A 88 13.85 1.62 -5.35
CA GLU A 88 13.68 2.94 -4.73
C GLU A 88 12.23 3.47 -4.82
N ALA A 89 11.24 2.59 -4.96
CA ALA A 89 9.84 2.99 -4.89
C ALA A 89 9.55 3.72 -3.57
N TRP A 90 8.70 4.74 -3.62
CA TRP A 90 8.44 5.61 -2.48
C TRP A 90 7.95 4.81 -1.25
N TYR A 91 7.07 3.83 -1.45
CA TYR A 91 6.56 2.96 -0.39
C TYR A 91 7.62 2.00 0.14
N ALA A 92 8.66 1.66 -0.64
CA ALA A 92 9.77 0.85 -0.17
C ALA A 92 10.70 1.70 0.71
N GLN A 93 10.91 2.98 0.37
CA GLN A 93 11.71 3.89 1.19
C GLN A 93 11.08 4.19 2.56
N THR A 94 9.76 4.28 2.65
CA THR A 94 9.09 4.51 3.93
C THR A 94 9.33 3.36 4.92
N THR A 95 9.49 2.12 4.45
CA THR A 95 9.83 0.98 5.33
C THR A 95 11.16 1.17 6.06
N VAL A 96 12.15 1.80 5.43
CA VAL A 96 13.45 2.11 6.05
C VAL A 96 13.27 3.14 7.18
N GLY A 97 12.44 4.17 6.97
CA GLY A 97 12.10 5.15 7.99
C GLY A 97 11.38 4.51 9.18
N GLN A 98 10.39 3.65 8.91
CA GLN A 98 9.64 2.92 9.94
C GLN A 98 10.55 2.00 10.76
N ALA A 99 11.43 1.24 10.09
CA ALA A 99 12.39 0.36 10.76
C ALA A 99 13.34 1.13 11.68
N ARG A 100 13.79 2.32 11.25
CA ARG A 100 14.61 3.21 12.07
C ARG A 100 13.91 3.66 13.34
N ILE A 101 12.64 4.07 13.25
CA ILE A 101 11.85 4.51 14.41
C ILE A 101 11.67 3.35 15.41
N LEU A 102 11.33 2.16 14.89
CA LEU A 102 11.10 0.95 15.67
C LEU A 102 12.38 0.29 16.21
N GLY A 103 13.56 0.72 15.75
CA GLY A 103 14.83 0.06 16.07
C GLY A 103 14.89 -1.39 15.57
N ARG A 104 14.35 -1.64 14.38
CA ARG A 104 14.30 -2.96 13.74
C ARG A 104 15.13 -2.98 12.45
N GLU A 105 15.57 -4.17 12.07
CA GLU A 105 16.14 -4.39 10.74
C GLU A 105 15.02 -4.55 9.70
N VAL A 106 15.30 -4.11 8.48
CA VAL A 106 14.43 -4.37 7.33
C VAL A 106 14.78 -5.74 6.76
N VAL A 107 13.83 -6.65 6.75
CA VAL A 107 13.97 -7.92 6.06
C VAL A 107 13.67 -7.71 4.58
N THR A 108 14.69 -7.89 3.76
CA THR A 108 14.53 -7.83 2.29
C THR A 108 14.10 -9.19 1.77
N MET A 109 13.08 -9.19 0.92
CA MET A 109 12.54 -10.37 0.23
C MET A 109 12.68 -10.13 -1.28
N LEU A 110 12.99 -11.17 -2.06
CA LEU A 110 13.13 -11.07 -3.52
C LEU A 110 11.74 -10.95 -4.17
N VAL A 111 11.06 -9.82 -3.93
CA VAL A 111 9.67 -9.58 -4.36
C VAL A 111 9.39 -8.10 -4.72
N HIS A 112 8.24 -7.78 -5.34
CA HIS A 112 7.65 -6.44 -5.50
C HIS A 112 6.42 -6.25 -4.58
N HIS A 113 5.73 -5.10 -4.69
CA HIS A 113 4.65 -4.66 -3.80
C HIS A 113 3.50 -5.64 -3.53
N GLN A 114 3.10 -6.45 -4.53
CA GLN A 114 1.89 -7.30 -4.51
C GLN A 114 2.20 -8.79 -4.73
N MET A 115 3.46 -9.19 -4.63
CA MET A 115 3.90 -10.50 -5.11
C MET A 115 3.46 -11.72 -4.31
N PHE A 116 2.80 -11.53 -3.16
CA PHE A 116 2.07 -12.64 -2.54
C PHE A 116 1.01 -13.22 -3.50
N GLU A 117 0.64 -12.50 -4.56
CA GLU A 117 -0.27 -12.97 -5.61
C GLU A 117 0.41 -13.85 -6.68
N VAL A 118 1.71 -13.67 -6.94
CA VAL A 118 2.36 -14.20 -8.15
C VAL A 118 3.71 -14.91 -7.94
N GLU A 119 4.39 -14.70 -6.81
CA GLU A 119 5.65 -15.36 -6.45
C GLU A 119 5.55 -16.03 -5.06
N VAL A 120 4.48 -16.80 -4.85
CA VAL A 120 4.13 -17.42 -3.56
C VAL A 120 5.24 -18.34 -3.05
N GLU A 121 5.85 -19.11 -3.94
CA GLU A 121 6.91 -20.08 -3.63
C GLU A 121 8.18 -19.41 -3.10
N ALA A 122 8.47 -18.19 -3.56
CA ALA A 122 9.58 -17.38 -3.06
C ALA A 122 9.20 -16.62 -1.78
N PHE A 123 7.95 -16.13 -1.70
CA PHE A 123 7.46 -15.32 -0.58
C PHE A 123 7.25 -16.13 0.69
N VAL A 124 6.48 -17.22 0.63
CA VAL A 124 5.94 -17.92 1.81
C VAL A 124 7.03 -18.47 2.74
N PRO A 125 8.07 -19.19 2.26
CA PRO A 125 9.09 -19.73 3.16
C PRO A 125 9.78 -18.63 3.96
N ARG A 126 10.15 -17.53 3.29
CA ARG A 126 10.83 -16.41 3.93
C ARG A 126 9.91 -15.66 4.90
N PHE A 127 8.63 -15.52 4.58
CA PHE A 127 7.64 -14.95 5.49
C PHE A 127 7.48 -15.81 6.76
N LEU A 128 7.42 -17.14 6.61
CA LEU A 128 7.34 -18.07 7.74
C LEU A 128 8.56 -18.00 8.65
N ASP A 129 9.77 -17.83 8.11
CA ASP A 129 10.97 -17.63 8.92
C ASP A 129 10.87 -16.37 9.80
N VAL A 130 10.32 -15.29 9.25
CA VAL A 130 10.20 -14.00 9.95
C VAL A 130 9.21 -14.11 11.11
N ILE A 131 8.03 -14.68 10.88
CA ILE A 131 6.99 -14.78 11.91
C ILE A 131 7.32 -15.78 13.02
N ASN A 132 8.17 -16.78 12.73
CA ASN A 132 8.62 -17.78 13.71
C ASN A 132 9.93 -17.41 14.42
N SER A 133 10.55 -16.27 14.06
CA SER A 133 11.72 -15.73 14.77
C SER A 133 11.33 -15.19 16.14
#